data_AF-A0AAD2FZP1-F1
#
_entry.id   AF-A0AAD2FZP1-F1
#
_cell.length_a   1.000
_cell.length_b   1.000
_cell.length_c   1.000
_cell.angle_alpha   90.00
_cell.angle_beta   90.00
_cell.angle_gamma   90.00
#
_symmetry.space_group_name_H-M   'P 1'
#
loop_
_entity.id
_entity.type
_entity.pdbx_description
1 polymer ?
#
loop_
_entity_poly.entity_id
_entity_poly.type
_entity_poly.pdbx_seq_one_letter_code
_entity_poly.pdbx_strand_id
1 'polypeptide(L)'
;MQTFPPRTLDAILQDDVSKTQSAFEKDILRNYLLAANPALLPYIRDAHTTPLGLVDACHEYRKPRIIFDATHHPSLTAMAVNDFTSKETEPEICFPRSFPNFLIWIYNLRITYPKEEIYICDDDVSGAFR
;
A
#
# COMPACT_ATOMS: atom_id res chain seq x y z
N MET A 1 18.76 -17.98 12.56
CA MET A 1 18.11 -16.94 13.39
C MET A 1 19.18 -15.97 13.83
N GLN A 2 19.30 -14.81 13.18
CA GLN A 2 20.11 -13.71 13.69
C GLN A 2 19.27 -12.97 14.75
N THR A 3 19.73 -13.00 15.99
CA THR A 3 19.11 -12.26 17.08
C THR A 3 19.59 -10.81 17.01
N PHE A 4 18.69 -9.90 16.66
CA PHE A 4 18.92 -8.46 16.81
C PHE A 4 18.80 -8.10 18.30
N PRO A 5 19.69 -7.26 18.85
CA PRO A 5 19.57 -6.81 20.24
C PRO A 5 18.28 -6.02 20.44
N PRO A 6 17.68 -6.04 21.64
CA PRO A 6 16.47 -5.27 21.93
C PRO A 6 16.81 -3.78 21.86
N ARG A 7 16.44 -3.12 20.77
CA ARG A 7 16.47 -1.66 20.69
C ARG A 7 15.34 -1.12 21.55
N THR A 8 15.66 -0.24 22.50
CA THR A 8 14.68 0.49 23.30
C THR A 8 13.73 1.28 22.39
N LEU A 9 12.46 1.39 22.78
CA LEU A 9 11.39 2.06 22.02
C LEU A 9 11.78 3.49 21.56
N ASP A 10 12.57 4.19 22.37
CA ASP A 10 13.05 5.54 22.07
C ASP A 10 14.04 5.59 20.89
N ALA A 11 14.77 4.50 20.62
CA ALA A 11 15.76 4.43 19.54
C ALA A 11 15.14 4.21 18.16
N ILE A 12 13.89 3.74 18.07
CA ILE A 12 13.20 3.51 16.78
C ILE A 12 12.58 4.82 16.25
N LEU A 13 12.25 5.77 17.14
CA LEU A 13 11.60 7.03 16.80
C LEU A 13 12.56 8.14 16.32
N GLN A 14 13.89 7.96 16.44
CA GLN A 14 14.86 9.05 16.24
C GLN A 14 15.84 8.88 15.07
N ASP A 15 15.86 7.75 14.36
CA ASP A 15 16.94 7.45 13.42
C ASP A 15 16.97 8.35 12.15
N ASP A 16 15.85 8.97 11.73
CA ASP A 16 15.82 10.02 10.68
C ASP A 16 14.47 10.78 10.65
N VAL A 17 14.35 11.86 11.41
CA VAL A 17 13.12 12.67 11.49
C VAL A 17 12.73 13.25 10.12
N SER A 18 13.70 13.69 9.32
CA SER A 18 13.44 14.31 8.00
C SER A 18 12.88 13.31 6.98
N LYS A 19 13.39 12.08 6.96
CA LYS A 19 12.88 11.02 6.07
C LYS A 19 11.49 10.56 6.48
N THR A 20 11.24 10.50 7.78
CA THR A 20 9.92 10.18 8.32
C THR A 20 8.91 11.26 7.91
N GLN A 21 9.21 12.54 8.15
CA GLN A 21 8.35 13.66 7.77
C GLN A 21 8.07 13.69 6.26
N SER A 22 9.09 13.55 5.42
CA SER A 22 8.90 13.53 3.96
C SER A 22 8.06 12.35 3.46
N ALA A 23 8.11 11.18 4.12
CA ALA A 23 7.25 10.06 3.80
C ALA A 23 5.77 10.35 4.15
N PHE A 24 5.52 10.97 5.31
CA PHE A 24 4.16 11.40 5.71
C PHE A 24 3.63 12.53 4.81
N GLU A 25 4.45 13.53 4.50
CA GLU A 25 4.08 14.64 3.61
C GLU A 25 3.63 14.16 2.25
N LYS A 26 4.34 13.18 1.67
CA LYS A 26 3.95 12.58 0.39
C LYS A 26 2.55 11.97 0.42
N ASP A 27 2.19 11.31 1.51
CA ASP A 27 0.88 10.67 1.66
C ASP A 27 -0.23 11.68 2.00
N ILE A 28 0.10 12.74 2.74
CA ILE A 28 -0.80 13.88 2.96
C ILE A 28 -1.10 14.59 1.63
N LEU A 29 -0.06 14.86 0.82
CA LEU A 29 -0.21 15.51 -0.49
C LEU A 29 -1.04 14.67 -1.48
N ARG A 30 -1.07 13.36 -1.30
CA ARG A 30 -1.91 12.43 -2.08
C ARG A 30 -3.32 12.29 -1.52
N ASN A 31 -3.69 13.06 -0.50
CA ASN A 31 -4.97 12.98 0.21
C ASN A 31 -5.24 11.60 0.82
N TYR A 32 -4.19 10.86 1.18
CA TYR A 32 -4.31 9.54 1.78
C TYR A 32 -4.22 9.53 3.31
N LEU A 33 -3.75 10.63 3.91
CA LEU A 33 -3.58 10.78 5.36
C LEU A 33 -4.05 12.16 5.81
N LEU A 34 -4.61 12.22 7.03
CA LEU A 34 -4.92 13.46 7.72
C LEU A 34 -4.00 13.58 8.95
N ALA A 35 -3.18 14.62 8.99
CA ALA A 35 -2.37 14.93 10.17
C ALA A 35 -3.28 15.54 11.25
N ALA A 36 -3.39 14.87 12.41
CA ALA A 36 -4.19 15.32 13.53
C ALA A 36 -3.38 15.26 14.83
N ASN A 37 -3.74 16.11 15.79
CA ASN A 37 -3.15 16.06 17.13
C ASN A 37 -3.58 14.75 17.82
N PRO A 38 -2.65 13.93 18.35
CA PRO A 38 -2.99 12.70 19.08
C PRO A 38 -3.96 12.90 20.25
N ALA A 39 -3.99 14.11 20.85
CA ALA A 39 -4.93 14.46 21.91
C ALA A 39 -6.40 14.44 21.45
N LEU A 40 -6.66 14.44 20.14
CA LEU A 40 -8.01 14.34 19.58
C LEU A 40 -8.54 12.90 19.55
N LEU A 41 -7.64 11.90 19.64
CA LEU A 41 -8.00 10.49 19.51
C LEU A 41 -9.13 10.04 20.46
N PRO A 42 -9.17 10.43 21.76
CA PRO A 42 -10.26 10.04 22.66
C PRO A 42 -11.64 10.60 22.26
N TYR A 43 -11.67 11.63 21.41
CA TYR A 43 -12.90 12.28 20.96
C TYR A 43 -13.39 11.75 19.61
N ILE A 44 -12.64 10.86 18.96
CA ILE A 44 -13.02 10.23 17.70
C ILE A 44 -13.60 8.85 18.02
N ARG A 45 -14.91 8.70 17.80
CA ARG A 45 -15.60 7.42 17.99
C ARG A 45 -15.00 6.35 17.07
N ASP A 46 -14.75 5.17 17.63
CA ASP A 46 -14.20 4.00 16.94
C ASP A 46 -12.81 4.23 16.29
N ALA A 47 -12.04 5.19 16.80
CA ALA A 47 -10.66 5.38 16.35
C ALA A 47 -9.76 4.29 16.95
N HIS A 48 -9.06 3.59 16.06
CA HIS A 48 -8.07 2.59 16.44
C HIS A 48 -6.66 3.12 16.19
N THR A 49 -5.74 2.84 17.11
CA THR A 49 -4.31 3.12 16.94
C THR A 49 -3.64 1.90 16.35
N THR A 50 -3.15 2.03 15.12
CA THR A 50 -2.34 0.99 14.49
C THR A 50 -0.87 1.43 14.53
N PRO A 51 0.05 0.58 15.00
CA PRO A 51 1.47 0.88 14.92
C PRO A 51 1.89 1.05 13.45
N LEU A 52 2.62 2.13 13.17
CA LEU A 52 3.19 2.43 11.87
C LEU A 52 4.70 2.20 11.91
N GLY A 53 5.21 1.48 10.90
CA GLY A 53 6.63 1.30 10.66
C GLY A 53 7.09 2.09 9.43
N LEU A 54 8.37 2.44 9.39
CA LEU A 54 9.03 2.99 8.21
C LEU A 54 9.96 1.93 7.61
N VAL A 55 9.71 1.53 6.38
CA VAL A 55 10.54 0.57 5.64
C VAL A 55 11.38 1.30 4.59
N ASP A 56 12.51 0.70 4.22
CA ASP A 56 13.46 1.24 3.24
C ASP A 56 14.13 2.57 3.68
N ALA A 57 14.08 2.95 4.96
CA ALA A 57 14.66 4.21 5.47
C ALA A 57 16.19 4.32 5.29
N CYS A 58 16.88 3.18 5.35
CA CYS A 58 18.33 3.07 5.19
C CYS A 58 18.75 2.60 3.79
N HIS A 59 17.82 2.38 2.87
CA HIS A 59 18.14 1.84 1.55
C HIS A 59 18.53 2.96 0.57
N GLU A 60 19.67 2.83 -0.11
CA GLU A 60 20.23 3.91 -0.95
C GLU A 60 19.35 4.27 -2.17
N TYR A 61 18.76 3.26 -2.83
CA TYR A 61 17.98 3.44 -4.06
C TYR A 61 16.46 3.46 -3.88
N ARG A 62 15.95 3.06 -2.70
CA ARG A 62 14.51 2.92 -2.47
C ARG A 62 14.04 4.06 -1.58
N LYS A 63 12.91 4.65 -1.93
CA LYS A 63 12.30 5.69 -1.12
C LYS A 63 11.67 5.07 0.14
N PRO A 64 11.80 5.71 1.31
CA PRO A 64 11.15 5.24 2.51
C PRO A 64 9.63 5.19 2.32
N ARG A 65 9.01 4.16 2.88
CA ARG A 65 7.57 3.95 2.82
C ARG A 65 7.02 3.66 4.20
N ILE A 66 5.87 4.24 4.49
CA ILE A 66 5.11 3.95 5.70
C ILE A 66 4.38 2.63 5.47
N ILE A 67 4.49 1.72 6.42
CA ILE A 67 3.77 0.45 6.46
C ILE A 67 3.01 0.39 7.77
N PHE A 68 1.79 -0.13 7.73
CA PHE A 68 1.02 -0.41 8.93
C PHE A 68 1.26 -1.87 9.33
N ASP A 69 1.46 -2.11 10.63
CA ASP A 69 1.47 -3.48 11.15
C ASP A 69 0.04 -3.86 11.56
N ALA A 70 -0.61 -4.68 10.73
CA ALA A 70 -1.92 -5.27 10.99
C ALA A 70 -1.85 -6.76 11.34
N THR A 71 -0.80 -7.20 12.02
CA THR A 71 -0.75 -8.58 12.51
C THR A 71 -1.86 -8.90 13.54
N HIS A 72 -2.44 -7.89 14.20
CA HIS A 72 -3.51 -8.07 15.16
C HIS A 72 -4.91 -7.81 14.57
N HIS A 73 -5.76 -8.84 14.61
CA HIS A 73 -7.16 -8.78 14.15
C HIS A 73 -8.12 -8.90 15.34
N PRO A 74 -8.82 -7.81 15.74
CA PRO A 74 -9.72 -7.84 16.90
C PRO A 74 -11.02 -8.63 16.64
N SER A 75 -11.43 -8.80 15.39
CA SER A 75 -12.63 -9.55 15.01
C SER A 75 -12.51 -10.16 13.60
N LEU A 76 -13.39 -11.11 13.27
CA LEU A 76 -13.46 -11.70 11.93
C LEU A 76 -13.86 -10.69 10.83
N THR A 77 -14.50 -9.59 11.21
CA THR A 77 -14.83 -8.49 10.27
C THR A 77 -13.66 -7.56 10.02
N ALA A 78 -12.58 -7.67 10.81
CA ALA A 78 -11.37 -6.86 10.67
C ALA A 78 -10.31 -7.53 9.78
N MET A 79 -10.56 -8.74 9.30
CA MET A 79 -9.64 -9.49 8.44
C MET A 79 -9.50 -8.80 7.07
N ALA A 80 -8.27 -8.61 6.61
CA ALA A 80 -7.97 -8.12 5.27
C ALA A 80 -8.09 -9.25 4.23
N VAL A 81 -8.22 -8.90 2.95
CA VAL A 81 -8.22 -9.88 1.83
C VAL A 81 -6.98 -10.78 1.91
N ASN A 82 -5.83 -10.20 2.27
CA ASN A 82 -4.57 -10.90 2.40
C ASN A 82 -4.57 -12.01 3.46
N ASP A 83 -5.48 -11.98 4.43
CA ASP A 83 -5.61 -13.04 5.42
C ASP A 83 -6.42 -14.24 4.90
N PHE A 84 -7.24 -14.02 3.87
CA PHE A 84 -8.03 -15.05 3.22
C PHE A 84 -7.32 -15.69 2.02
N THR A 85 -6.25 -15.07 1.53
CA THR A 85 -5.49 -15.54 0.36
C THR A 85 -4.11 -16.04 0.76
N SER A 86 -3.79 -17.28 0.42
CA SER A 86 -2.42 -17.81 0.54
C SER A 86 -1.65 -17.62 -0.76
N LYS A 87 -0.38 -17.22 -0.68
CA LYS A 87 0.54 -17.17 -1.82
C LYS A 87 0.70 -18.51 -2.54
N GLU A 88 0.46 -19.62 -1.84
CA GLU A 88 0.50 -20.96 -2.44
C GLU A 88 -0.70 -21.23 -3.36
N THR A 89 -1.81 -20.55 -3.10
CA THR A 89 -3.07 -20.65 -3.85
C THR A 89 -3.34 -19.43 -4.72
N GLU A 90 -2.48 -18.42 -4.67
CA GLU A 90 -2.59 -17.24 -5.51
C GLU A 90 -2.40 -17.64 -6.99
N PRO A 91 -3.29 -17.18 -7.89
CA PRO A 91 -3.11 -17.41 -9.31
C PRO A 91 -1.81 -16.76 -9.80
N GLU A 92 -1.17 -17.37 -10.79
CA GLU A 92 0.07 -16.85 -11.35
C GLU A 92 -0.08 -15.39 -11.78
N ILE A 93 0.80 -14.51 -11.28
CA ILE A 93 0.84 -13.10 -11.64
C ILE A 93 1.24 -12.98 -13.12
N CYS A 94 0.24 -12.96 -14.01
CA CYS A 94 0.42 -12.80 -15.45
C CYS A 94 0.78 -11.37 -15.88
N PHE A 95 1.11 -10.48 -14.93
CA PHE A 95 1.37 -9.06 -15.16
C PHE A 95 2.39 -8.73 -16.27
N PRO A 96 3.47 -9.54 -16.49
CA PRO A 96 4.37 -9.28 -17.61
C PRO A 96 3.69 -9.41 -18.99
N ARG A 97 2.65 -10.25 -19.07
CA ARG A 97 1.89 -10.53 -20.30
C ARG A 97 0.59 -9.74 -20.38
N SER A 98 0.12 -9.14 -19.29
CA SER A 98 -1.15 -8.41 -19.28
C SER A 98 -1.13 -7.23 -20.26
N PHE A 99 -0.04 -6.47 -20.31
CA PHE A 99 0.12 -5.36 -21.25
C PHE A 99 0.08 -5.80 -22.73
N PRO A 100 0.90 -6.75 -23.21
CA PRO A 100 0.80 -7.21 -24.59
C PRO A 100 -0.55 -7.89 -24.90
N ASN A 101 -1.14 -8.64 -23.96
CA ASN A 101 -2.46 -9.23 -24.15
C ASN A 101 -3.55 -8.16 -24.29
N PHE A 102 -3.46 -7.07 -23.52
CA PHE A 102 -4.35 -5.93 -23.63
C PHE A 102 -4.22 -5.22 -24.98
N LEU A 103 -3.00 -5.03 -25.47
CA LEU A 103 -2.76 -4.47 -26.81
C LEU A 103 -3.34 -5.36 -27.92
N ILE A 104 -3.16 -6.69 -27.82
CA ILE A 104 -3.77 -7.66 -28.74
C ILE A 104 -5.29 -7.53 -28.73
N TRP A 105 -5.88 -7.42 -27.54
CA TRP A 105 -7.32 -7.25 -27.38
C TRP A 105 -7.82 -5.94 -28.01
N ILE A 106 -7.16 -4.80 -27.78
CA ILE A 106 -7.49 -3.52 -28.43
C ILE A 106 -7.38 -3.65 -29.96
N TYR A 107 -6.34 -4.30 -30.46
CA TYR A 107 -6.13 -4.47 -31.89
C TYR A 107 -7.26 -5.29 -32.54
N ASN A 108 -7.66 -6.39 -31.90
CA ASN A 108 -8.79 -7.21 -32.35
C ASN A 108 -10.12 -6.46 -32.28
N LEU A 109 -10.32 -5.63 -31.25
CA LEU A 109 -11.47 -4.72 -31.15
C LEU A 109 -11.51 -3.74 -32.32
N ARG A 110 -10.37 -3.16 -32.70
CA ARG A 110 -10.28 -2.24 -33.85
C ARG A 110 -10.56 -2.93 -35.19
N ILE A 111 -10.17 -4.19 -35.35
CA ILE A 111 -10.53 -4.99 -36.53
C ILE A 111 -12.05 -5.21 -36.60
N THR A 112 -12.66 -5.52 -35.46
CA THR A 112 -14.08 -5.86 -35.38
C THR A 112 -14.97 -4.61 -35.54
N TYR A 113 -14.56 -3.48 -34.95
CA TYR A 113 -15.28 -2.21 -34.96
C TYR A 113 -14.39 -1.10 -35.53
N PRO A 114 -14.19 -1.06 -36.86
CA PRO A 114 -13.20 -0.17 -37.48
C PRO A 114 -13.55 1.31 -37.36
N LYS A 115 -14.84 1.65 -37.24
CA LYS A 115 -15.33 3.03 -37.24
C LYS A 115 -15.94 3.47 -35.91
N GLU A 116 -16.10 2.55 -34.97
CA GLU A 116 -16.69 2.89 -33.67
C GLU A 116 -15.62 3.39 -32.71
N GLU A 117 -16.06 4.24 -31.79
CA GLU A 117 -15.23 4.72 -30.70
C GLU A 117 -15.04 3.59 -29.69
N ILE A 118 -13.79 3.32 -29.31
CA ILE A 118 -13.46 2.29 -28.33
C ILE A 118 -13.22 3.01 -27.00
N TYR A 119 -14.13 2.78 -26.04
CA TYR A 119 -13.97 3.30 -24.69
C TYR A 119 -13.24 2.27 -23.83
N ILE A 120 -12.05 2.64 -23.37
CA ILE A 120 -11.26 1.85 -22.44
C ILE A 120 -11.64 2.32 -21.03
N CYS A 121 -12.23 1.44 -20.21
CA CYS A 121 -12.30 1.66 -18.77
C CYS A 121 -10.95 1.24 -18.18
N ASP A 122 -10.15 2.22 -17.77
CA ASP A 122 -8.93 2.01 -17.00
C ASP A 122 -9.27 2.25 -15.54
N ASP A 123 -9.28 1.19 -14.74
CA ASP A 123 -9.39 1.31 -13.27
C ASP A 123 -7.96 1.42 -12.74
N ASP A 124 -7.68 2.42 -11.91
CA ASP A 124 -6.34 2.65 -11.36
C ASP A 124 -6.03 1.61 -10.27
N VAL A 125 -5.65 0.41 -10.73
CA VAL A 125 -5.25 -0.71 -9.86
C VAL A 125 -4.05 -0.35 -8.98
N SER A 126 -3.30 0.70 -9.31
CA SER A 126 -2.17 1.19 -8.50
C SER A 126 -2.61 1.62 -7.09
N GLY A 127 -3.86 2.07 -6.92
CA GLY A 127 -4.42 2.42 -5.62
C GLY A 127 -4.89 1.22 -4.80
N ALA A 128 -5.16 0.08 -5.44
CA ALA A 128 -5.70 -1.12 -4.79
C ALA A 128 -4.63 -1.92 -4.03
N PHE A 129 -3.35 -1.80 -4.42
CA PHE A 129 -2.23 -2.47 -3.77
C PHE A 129 -1.37 -1.47 -3.00
N ARG A 130 -1.76 -1.20 -1.76
CA ARG A 130 -0.98 -0.40 -0.80
C ARG A 130 -0.18 -1.29 0.15
#